data_AF-A0A3M2LUD8-F1
#
_entry.id   AF-A0A3M2LUD8-F1
#
_cell.length_a   1.000
_cell.length_b   1.000
_cell.length_c   1.000
_cell.angle_alpha   90.00
_cell.angle_beta   90.00
_cell.angle_gamma   90.00
#
_symmetry.space_group_name_H-M   'P 1'
#
loop_
_entity.id
_entity.type
_entity.pdbx_description
1 polymer ?
#
loop_
_entity_poly.entity_id
_entity_poly.type
_entity_poly.pdbx_seq_one_letter_code
_entity_poly.pdbx_strand_id
1 'polypeptide(L)'
;MFPEDLDRVDPVAAVMLADACRAITAYPELRVVGALFTAAERVERGWQVVTPCDPVPEGARELLADHLGDRAALSGGPDARDLLAAARELRVGARDEVRAAGRTFRIVRIEQLVRSGPDGPEPPRPSDLDPRPSSRPAVPRPYELLDDGRLPPDTAASELLCQLLDAAAHAGVEPASEAFLTPLPLNPAFAVAERSDEAWRPTGRLHDSPRAARDSLALYFRHIVPAVENPTEDERAAYAAAADALADGARRNGIEVAGRRFRIVRIERITLMGPDGPEPPRPTDLDTL
;
A
#
# COMPACT_ATOMS: atom_id res chain seq x y z
N MET A 1 -9.22 35.98 -4.38
CA MET A 1 -9.13 36.19 -5.84
C MET A 1 -9.10 34.79 -6.44
N PHE A 2 -10.19 34.35 -7.06
CA PHE A 2 -10.26 33.03 -7.69
C PHE A 2 -9.52 33.12 -9.04
N PRO A 3 -8.63 32.17 -9.38
CA PRO A 3 -7.91 32.22 -10.66
C PRO A 3 -8.89 32.07 -11.83
N GLU A 4 -8.74 32.91 -12.85
CA GLU A 4 -9.65 33.08 -13.99
C GLU A 4 -9.55 31.96 -15.06
N ASP A 5 -8.88 30.83 -14.76
CA ASP A 5 -8.51 29.82 -15.78
C ASP A 5 -8.93 28.40 -15.37
N LEU A 6 -10.21 28.23 -15.00
CA LEU A 6 -10.78 26.96 -14.53
C LEU A 6 -10.84 25.87 -15.61
N ASP A 7 -10.81 26.23 -16.90
CA ASP A 7 -10.88 25.27 -18.03
C ASP A 7 -9.58 24.47 -18.24
N ARG A 8 -8.47 24.87 -17.59
CA ARG A 8 -7.16 24.21 -17.67
C ARG A 8 -6.80 23.35 -16.47
N VAL A 9 -7.61 23.36 -15.42
CA VAL A 9 -7.32 22.67 -14.17
C VAL A 9 -8.26 21.48 -14.05
N ASP A 10 -7.71 20.26 -14.00
CA ASP A 10 -8.51 19.09 -13.65
C ASP A 10 -9.08 19.30 -12.22
N PRO A 11 -10.40 19.45 -12.07
CA PRO A 11 -11.01 19.78 -10.78
C PRO A 11 -10.80 18.65 -9.76
N VAL A 12 -10.69 17.40 -10.21
CA VAL A 12 -10.42 16.26 -9.32
C VAL A 12 -9.00 16.37 -8.78
N ALA A 13 -8.02 16.59 -9.66
CA ALA A 13 -6.63 16.80 -9.28
C ALA A 13 -6.46 17.99 -8.31
N ALA A 14 -7.18 19.10 -8.55
CA ALA A 14 -7.14 20.27 -7.67
C ALA A 14 -7.68 19.99 -6.25
N VAL A 15 -8.79 19.24 -6.15
CA VAL A 15 -9.34 18.84 -4.84
C VAL A 15 -8.38 17.89 -4.11
N MET A 16 -7.81 16.92 -4.82
CA MET A 16 -6.83 15.99 -4.25
C MET A 16 -5.57 16.73 -3.75
N LEU A 17 -5.07 17.69 -4.52
CA LEU A 17 -3.94 18.53 -4.13
C LEU A 17 -4.27 19.36 -2.88
N ALA A 18 -5.45 19.99 -2.83
CA ALA A 18 -5.87 20.77 -1.68
C ALA A 18 -6.03 19.91 -0.40
N ASP A 19 -6.55 18.69 -0.52
CA ASP A 19 -6.59 17.71 0.56
C ASP A 19 -5.17 17.32 1.02
N ALA A 20 -4.25 17.07 0.09
CA ALA A 20 -2.87 16.74 0.40
C ALA A 20 -2.15 17.89 1.14
N CYS A 21 -2.32 19.14 0.72
CA CYS A 21 -1.73 20.29 1.42
C CYS A 21 -2.27 20.45 2.85
N ARG A 22 -3.58 20.25 3.05
CA ARG A 22 -4.18 20.25 4.40
C ARG A 22 -3.60 19.13 5.26
N ALA A 23 -3.47 17.93 4.69
CA ALA A 23 -2.90 16.78 5.37
C ALA A 23 -1.44 17.02 5.79
N ILE A 24 -0.59 17.53 4.89
CA ILE A 24 0.81 17.85 5.21
C ILE A 24 0.90 18.86 6.37
N THR A 25 0.00 19.83 6.41
CA THR A 25 -0.03 20.83 7.49
C THR A 25 -0.46 20.21 8.83
N ALA A 26 -1.47 19.34 8.82
CA ALA A 26 -2.02 18.72 10.03
C ALA A 26 -1.16 17.54 10.55
N TYR A 27 -0.48 16.85 9.64
CA TYR A 27 0.33 15.65 9.90
C TYR A 27 1.73 15.82 9.29
N PRO A 28 2.56 16.72 9.87
CA PRO A 28 3.86 17.08 9.30
C PRO A 28 4.92 15.99 9.46
N GLU A 29 4.79 15.09 10.43
CA GLU A 29 5.78 14.06 10.69
C GLU A 29 5.59 12.90 9.72
N LEU A 30 6.60 12.61 8.90
CA LEU A 30 6.63 11.46 8.01
C LEU A 30 7.54 10.38 8.60
N ARG A 31 7.05 9.15 8.69
CA ARG A 31 7.81 8.00 9.21
C ARG A 31 7.75 6.84 8.24
N VAL A 32 8.90 6.19 8.03
CA VAL A 32 8.99 4.88 7.40
C VAL A 32 8.42 3.82 8.34
N VAL A 33 7.47 3.03 7.84
CA VAL A 33 6.90 1.88 8.56
C VAL A 33 7.62 0.59 8.19
N GLY A 34 8.06 0.47 6.95
CA GLY A 34 8.69 -0.71 6.38
C GLY A 34 8.47 -0.76 4.87
N ALA A 35 8.93 -1.85 4.26
CA ALA A 35 8.73 -2.08 2.84
C ALA A 35 7.83 -3.29 2.58
N LEU A 36 7.17 -3.23 1.43
CA LEU A 36 6.49 -4.36 0.81
C LEU A 36 7.11 -4.63 -0.55
N PHE A 37 6.87 -5.82 -1.06
CA PHE A 37 7.39 -6.29 -2.33
C PHE A 37 6.23 -6.79 -3.20
N THR A 38 6.26 -6.45 -4.48
CA THR A 38 5.27 -6.91 -5.45
C THR A 38 5.95 -7.24 -6.77
N ALA A 39 5.29 -7.91 -7.71
CA ALA A 39 5.81 -8.06 -9.06
C ALA A 39 5.16 -7.08 -10.04
N ALA A 40 5.95 -6.61 -10.99
CA ALA A 40 5.49 -5.80 -12.12
C ALA A 40 6.02 -6.34 -13.46
N GLU A 41 5.19 -6.25 -14.50
CA GLU A 41 5.52 -6.58 -15.88
C GLU A 41 5.89 -5.30 -16.65
N ARG A 42 6.98 -5.34 -17.44
CA ARG A 42 7.33 -4.26 -18.36
C ARG A 42 6.27 -4.15 -19.46
N VAL A 43 5.64 -2.99 -19.56
CA VAL A 43 4.68 -2.62 -20.61
C VAL A 43 5.16 -1.37 -21.35
N GLU A 44 4.49 -0.97 -22.43
CA GLU A 44 4.91 0.15 -23.30
C GLU A 44 5.15 1.46 -22.53
N ARG A 45 4.30 1.76 -21.56
CA ARG A 45 4.32 3.02 -20.77
C ARG A 45 5.05 2.95 -19.44
N GLY A 46 5.69 1.83 -19.12
CA GLY A 46 6.33 1.65 -17.81
C GLY A 46 6.22 0.22 -17.31
N TRP A 47 5.84 0.06 -16.06
CA TRP A 47 5.73 -1.23 -15.40
C TRP A 47 4.34 -1.41 -14.78
N GLN A 48 3.62 -2.44 -15.19
CA GLN A 48 2.30 -2.74 -14.67
C GLN A 48 2.45 -3.70 -13.50
N VAL A 49 1.99 -3.34 -12.30
CA VAL A 49 1.91 -4.28 -11.17
C VAL A 49 0.98 -5.44 -11.55
N VAL A 50 1.34 -6.67 -11.21
CA VAL A 50 0.61 -7.89 -11.61
C VAL A 50 0.26 -8.84 -10.47
N THR A 51 0.83 -8.63 -9.28
CA THR A 51 0.55 -9.42 -8.06
C THR A 51 0.17 -8.51 -6.90
N PRO A 52 -0.42 -9.07 -5.82
CA PRO A 52 -0.49 -8.37 -4.54
C PRO A 52 0.90 -8.12 -3.95
N CYS A 53 0.96 -7.24 -2.96
CA CYS A 53 2.15 -7.02 -2.15
C CYS A 53 2.34 -8.13 -1.09
N ASP A 54 3.59 -8.46 -0.80
CA ASP A 54 4.04 -9.33 0.28
C ASP A 54 5.05 -8.58 1.20
N PRO A 55 5.10 -8.86 2.52
CA PRO A 55 6.08 -8.24 3.41
C PRO A 55 7.53 -8.66 3.17
N VAL A 56 7.79 -9.75 2.45
CA VAL A 56 9.16 -10.22 2.16
C VAL A 56 9.39 -10.43 0.65
N PRO A 57 10.63 -10.27 0.15
CA PRO A 57 10.92 -10.44 -1.26
C PRO A 57 10.61 -11.85 -1.78
N GLU A 58 10.93 -12.88 -0.99
CA GLU A 58 10.61 -14.28 -1.30
C GLU A 58 9.12 -14.51 -1.56
N GLY A 59 8.23 -13.97 -0.70
CA GLY A 59 6.79 -14.11 -0.87
C GLY A 59 6.29 -13.44 -2.14
N ALA A 60 6.87 -12.28 -2.51
CA ALA A 60 6.56 -11.64 -3.80
C ALA A 60 7.03 -12.48 -5.00
N ARG A 61 8.16 -13.19 -4.90
CA ARG A 61 8.62 -14.13 -5.93
C ARG A 61 7.70 -15.34 -6.06
N GLU A 62 7.22 -15.89 -4.95
CA GLU A 62 6.23 -16.97 -4.97
C GLU A 62 4.91 -16.54 -5.63
N LEU A 63 4.40 -15.35 -5.27
CA LEU A 63 3.22 -14.77 -5.91
C LEU A 63 3.41 -14.57 -7.42
N LEU A 64 4.60 -14.13 -7.85
CA LEU A 64 4.92 -14.02 -9.27
C LEU A 64 5.00 -15.40 -9.94
N ALA A 65 5.59 -16.40 -9.30
CA ALA A 65 5.68 -17.75 -9.83
C ALA A 65 4.27 -18.36 -10.05
N ASP A 66 3.35 -18.14 -9.11
CA ASP A 66 1.95 -18.54 -9.25
C ASP A 66 1.28 -17.81 -10.42
N HIS A 67 1.46 -16.48 -10.51
CA HIS A 67 0.95 -15.67 -11.62
C HIS A 67 1.44 -16.18 -13.00
N LEU A 68 2.73 -16.53 -13.12
CA LEU A 68 3.28 -17.09 -14.35
C LEU A 68 2.69 -18.48 -14.66
N GLY A 69 2.45 -19.30 -13.63
CA GLY A 69 1.78 -20.60 -13.76
C GLY A 69 0.36 -20.47 -14.31
N ASP A 70 -0.43 -19.54 -13.76
CA ASP A 70 -1.79 -19.24 -14.23
C ASP A 70 -1.79 -18.78 -15.69
N ARG A 71 -0.86 -17.90 -16.09
CA ARG A 71 -0.72 -17.46 -17.49
C ARG A 71 -0.26 -18.58 -18.42
N ALA A 72 0.60 -19.48 -17.95
CA ALA A 72 1.04 -20.63 -18.73
C ALA A 72 -0.14 -21.55 -19.06
N ALA A 73 -1.04 -21.78 -18.10
CA ALA A 73 -2.25 -22.56 -18.30
C ALA A 73 -3.17 -21.97 -19.38
N LEU A 74 -3.14 -20.65 -19.57
CA LEU A 74 -3.92 -19.93 -20.58
C LEU A 74 -3.25 -19.83 -21.96
N SER A 75 -1.92 -19.92 -22.06
CA SER A 75 -1.17 -19.63 -23.30
C SER A 75 -0.85 -20.88 -24.14
N GLY A 76 -0.61 -22.03 -23.50
CA GLY A 76 -0.19 -23.26 -24.19
C GLY A 76 1.17 -23.18 -24.90
N GLY A 77 1.59 -24.27 -25.53
CA GLY A 77 2.73 -24.28 -26.46
C GLY A 77 4.12 -23.93 -25.85
N PRO A 78 5.03 -23.35 -26.64
CA PRO A 78 6.36 -22.91 -26.18
C PRO A 78 6.29 -21.86 -25.08
N ASP A 79 5.37 -20.90 -25.17
CA ASP A 79 5.21 -19.81 -24.20
C ASP A 79 4.84 -20.35 -22.81
N ALA A 80 3.95 -21.34 -22.74
CA ALA A 80 3.62 -21.98 -21.47
C ALA A 80 4.85 -22.67 -20.83
N ARG A 81 5.72 -23.30 -21.63
CA ARG A 81 6.94 -23.93 -21.10
C ARG A 81 7.93 -22.90 -20.58
N ASP A 82 8.06 -21.77 -21.26
CA ASP A 82 8.96 -20.68 -20.87
C ASP A 82 8.48 -20.01 -19.57
N LEU A 83 7.17 -19.71 -19.47
CA LEU A 83 6.55 -19.20 -18.24
C LEU A 83 6.74 -20.14 -17.05
N LEU A 84 6.55 -21.45 -17.25
CA LEU A 84 6.77 -22.46 -16.20
C LEU A 84 8.24 -22.61 -15.82
N ALA A 85 9.18 -22.39 -16.75
CA ALA A 85 10.61 -22.38 -16.45
C ALA A 85 10.97 -21.17 -15.57
N ALA A 86 10.53 -19.96 -15.95
CA ALA A 86 10.72 -18.77 -15.15
C ALA A 86 10.07 -18.85 -13.76
N ALA A 87 8.87 -19.44 -13.66
CA ALA A 87 8.24 -19.72 -12.37
C ALA A 87 9.11 -20.59 -11.46
N ARG A 88 9.78 -21.63 -12.02
CA ARG A 88 10.71 -22.46 -11.24
C ARG A 88 11.97 -21.71 -10.84
N GLU A 89 12.49 -20.83 -11.71
CA GLU A 89 13.65 -20.00 -11.39
C GLU A 89 13.37 -19.07 -10.20
N LEU A 90 12.18 -18.47 -10.14
CA LEU A 90 11.76 -17.59 -9.04
C LEU A 90 11.67 -18.32 -7.69
N ARG A 91 11.22 -19.57 -7.69
CA ARG A 91 11.11 -20.38 -6.46
C ARG A 91 12.43 -20.97 -5.99
N VAL A 92 13.36 -21.23 -6.91
CA VAL A 92 14.65 -21.88 -6.61
C VAL A 92 15.75 -20.85 -6.35
N GLY A 93 15.70 -19.70 -7.00
CA GLY A 93 16.74 -18.68 -6.93
C GLY A 93 16.23 -17.33 -6.44
N ALA A 94 17.11 -16.57 -5.79
CA ALA A 94 16.86 -15.18 -5.42
C ALA A 94 16.97 -14.24 -6.64
N ARG A 95 16.18 -14.49 -7.69
CA ARG A 95 16.12 -13.62 -8.88
C ARG A 95 14.96 -12.67 -8.77
N ASP A 96 15.27 -11.38 -8.76
CA ASP A 96 14.26 -10.33 -8.71
C ASP A 96 13.86 -9.81 -10.10
N GLU A 97 14.45 -10.33 -11.18
CA GLU A 97 14.01 -10.09 -12.56
C GLU A 97 14.06 -11.38 -13.38
N VAL A 98 13.01 -11.65 -14.14
CA VAL A 98 12.91 -12.78 -15.07
C VAL A 98 12.31 -12.36 -16.40
N ARG A 99 12.69 -13.07 -17.46
CA ARG A 99 12.11 -12.91 -18.79
C ARG A 99 11.48 -14.22 -19.25
N ALA A 100 10.24 -14.15 -19.72
CA ALA A 100 9.50 -15.32 -20.20
C ALA A 100 8.45 -14.91 -21.24
N ALA A 101 8.29 -15.71 -22.29
CA ALA A 101 7.36 -15.50 -23.39
C ALA A 101 7.43 -14.06 -23.96
N GLY A 102 8.67 -13.54 -24.12
CA GLY A 102 8.92 -12.19 -24.64
C GLY A 102 8.58 -11.05 -23.69
N ARG A 103 8.26 -11.32 -22.42
CA ARG A 103 7.93 -10.34 -21.39
C ARG A 103 9.02 -10.28 -20.33
N THR A 104 9.13 -9.14 -19.65
CA THR A 104 10.05 -8.94 -18.53
C THR A 104 9.24 -8.67 -17.27
N PHE A 105 9.54 -9.38 -16.19
CA PHE A 105 8.93 -9.22 -14.88
C PHE A 105 10.00 -8.88 -13.86
N ARG A 106 9.68 -7.99 -12.91
CA ARG A 106 10.59 -7.58 -11.84
C ARG A 106 9.86 -7.53 -10.49
N ILE A 107 10.54 -7.94 -9.42
CA ILE A 107 10.12 -7.69 -8.04
C ILE A 107 10.44 -6.24 -7.70
N VAL A 108 9.46 -5.53 -7.18
CA VAL A 108 9.47 -4.10 -6.93
C VAL A 108 9.33 -3.86 -5.44
N ARG A 109 10.25 -3.07 -4.89
CA ARG A 109 10.17 -2.54 -3.54
C ARG A 109 9.20 -1.36 -3.49
N ILE A 110 8.33 -1.38 -2.50
CA ILE A 110 7.38 -0.30 -2.17
C ILE A 110 7.62 0.09 -0.72
N GLU A 111 8.09 1.31 -0.51
CA GLU A 111 8.21 1.89 0.82
C GLU A 111 6.84 2.29 1.35
N GLN A 112 6.58 1.98 2.62
CA GLN A 112 5.38 2.38 3.33
C GLN A 112 5.68 3.51 4.30
N LEU A 113 4.88 4.56 4.22
CA LEU A 113 5.03 5.76 5.01
C LEU A 113 3.73 6.09 5.75
N VAL A 114 3.86 6.60 6.96
CA VAL A 114 2.75 7.15 7.74
C VAL A 114 3.04 8.60 8.07
N ARG A 115 2.04 9.44 7.82
CA ARG A 115 2.02 10.81 8.33
C ARG A 115 1.39 10.85 9.71
N SER A 116 1.99 11.59 10.62
CA SER A 116 1.52 11.79 11.98
C SER A 116 1.56 13.26 12.37
N GLY A 117 0.68 13.63 13.29
CA GLY A 117 0.61 14.95 13.90
C GLY A 117 0.25 14.83 15.38
N PRO A 118 -0.07 15.95 16.05
CA PRO A 118 -0.37 15.96 17.49
C PRO A 118 -1.48 14.99 17.89
N ASP A 119 -2.46 14.76 17.01
CA ASP A 119 -3.60 13.86 17.25
C ASP A 119 -3.32 12.39 16.85
N GLY A 120 -2.09 12.06 16.47
CA GLY A 120 -1.66 10.75 16.00
C GLY A 120 -1.60 10.63 14.47
N PRO A 121 -1.69 9.39 13.94
CA PRO A 121 -1.54 9.13 12.50
C PRO A 121 -2.72 9.68 11.71
N GLU A 122 -2.41 10.03 10.46
CA GLU A 122 -3.33 10.57 9.47
C GLU A 122 -4.50 9.59 9.21
N PRO A 123 -5.76 10.00 9.37
CA PRO A 123 -6.92 9.23 8.95
C PRO A 123 -7.13 9.32 7.42
N PRO A 124 -8.01 8.49 6.83
CA PRO A 124 -8.42 8.65 5.44
C PRO A 124 -8.82 10.10 5.09
N ARG A 125 -8.32 10.58 3.96
CA ARG A 125 -8.67 11.88 3.38
C ARG A 125 -10.07 11.84 2.79
N PRO A 126 -10.79 12.99 2.72
CA PRO A 126 -12.07 13.08 2.02
C PRO A 126 -12.04 12.62 0.57
N SER A 127 -10.91 12.84 -0.12
CA SER A 127 -10.66 12.39 -1.50
C SER A 127 -10.28 10.91 -1.64
N ASP A 128 -10.01 10.19 -0.55
CA ASP A 128 -9.72 8.76 -0.64
C ASP A 128 -10.98 7.99 -1.05
N LEU A 129 -10.82 7.04 -1.97
CA LEU A 129 -11.93 6.22 -2.46
C LEU A 129 -12.47 5.33 -1.33
N ASP A 130 -13.62 5.72 -0.79
CA ASP A 130 -14.33 5.03 0.29
C ASP A 130 -15.75 4.63 -0.17
N PRO A 131 -15.89 3.56 -0.97
CA PRO A 131 -17.15 3.17 -1.58
C PRO A 131 -18.18 2.82 -0.49
N ARG A 132 -19.43 3.24 -0.69
CA ARG A 132 -20.53 2.86 0.21
C ARG A 132 -20.77 1.36 0.16
N PRO A 133 -21.32 0.75 1.24
CA PRO A 133 -21.76 -0.64 1.20
C PRO A 133 -22.67 -0.87 -0.01
N SER A 134 -22.30 -1.84 -0.83
CA SER A 134 -23.07 -2.22 -2.01
C SER A 134 -23.34 -3.72 -1.93
N SER A 135 -24.52 -4.16 -2.35
CA SER A 135 -24.85 -5.59 -2.46
C SER A 135 -24.07 -6.30 -3.58
N ARG A 136 -23.36 -5.54 -4.42
CA ARG A 136 -22.47 -6.08 -5.46
C ARG A 136 -21.07 -6.31 -4.89
N PRO A 137 -20.39 -7.40 -5.29
CA PRO A 137 -19.00 -7.61 -4.96
C PRO A 137 -18.18 -6.38 -5.38
N ALA A 138 -17.28 -5.93 -4.51
CA ALA A 138 -16.33 -4.90 -4.89
C ALA A 138 -15.46 -5.45 -6.03
N VAL A 139 -15.37 -4.72 -7.14
CA VAL A 139 -14.39 -5.04 -8.17
C VAL A 139 -13.01 -4.72 -7.56
N PRO A 140 -12.05 -5.67 -7.55
CA PRO A 140 -10.69 -5.39 -7.12
C PRO A 140 -10.16 -4.18 -7.88
N ARG A 141 -9.45 -3.27 -7.20
CA ARG A 141 -8.79 -2.20 -7.95
C ARG A 141 -7.84 -2.83 -8.96
N PRO A 142 -7.84 -2.37 -10.22
CA PRO A 142 -6.77 -2.74 -11.13
C PRO A 142 -5.43 -2.44 -10.47
N TYR A 143 -4.47 -3.34 -10.65
CA TYR A 143 -3.12 -3.08 -10.23
C TYR A 143 -2.57 -1.81 -10.91
N GLU A 144 -1.62 -1.17 -10.25
CA GLU A 144 -1.16 0.16 -10.63
C GLU A 144 -0.15 0.13 -11.76
N LEU A 145 -0.22 1.12 -12.65
CA LEU A 145 0.81 1.38 -13.65
C LEU A 145 1.86 2.28 -13.02
N LEU A 146 3.09 1.78 -12.93
CA LEU A 146 4.28 2.53 -12.59
C LEU A 146 4.79 3.17 -13.89
N ASP A 147 4.33 4.39 -14.18
CA ASP A 147 4.70 5.11 -15.40
C ASP A 147 6.21 5.39 -15.37
N ASP A 148 6.91 5.06 -16.47
CA ASP A 148 8.35 5.30 -16.55
C ASP A 148 8.70 6.77 -16.78
N GLY A 149 7.69 7.65 -16.84
CA GLY A 149 7.82 9.06 -16.51
C GLY A 149 9.00 9.68 -17.24
N ARG A 150 8.97 9.70 -18.57
CA ARG A 150 10.03 10.28 -19.42
C ARG A 150 10.27 11.78 -19.22
N LEU A 151 9.58 12.40 -18.26
CA LEU A 151 9.77 13.77 -17.85
C LEU A 151 10.61 13.80 -16.57
N PRO A 152 11.58 14.73 -16.46
CA PRO A 152 12.37 14.85 -15.24
C PRO A 152 11.46 15.05 -14.03
N PRO A 153 11.85 14.56 -12.83
CA PRO A 153 11.07 14.77 -11.62
C PRO A 153 10.83 16.27 -11.44
N ASP A 154 9.56 16.63 -11.26
CA ASP A 154 9.21 18.00 -10.95
C ASP A 154 9.65 18.35 -9.51
N THR A 155 9.41 19.61 -9.11
CA THR A 155 9.76 20.07 -7.76
C THR A 155 9.08 19.23 -6.67
N ALA A 156 7.85 18.78 -6.90
CA ALA A 156 7.11 17.97 -5.92
C ALA A 156 7.72 16.57 -5.76
N ALA A 157 8.12 15.92 -6.86
CA ALA A 157 8.84 14.65 -6.81
C ALA A 157 10.19 14.79 -6.08
N SER A 158 10.91 15.89 -6.30
CA SER A 158 12.18 16.16 -5.60
C SER A 158 11.98 16.38 -4.09
N GLU A 159 10.96 17.15 -3.69
CA GLU A 159 10.61 17.36 -2.28
C GLU A 159 10.18 16.04 -1.61
N LEU A 160 9.41 15.21 -2.31
CA LEU A 160 9.01 13.90 -1.82
C LEU A 160 10.21 12.97 -1.61
N LEU A 161 11.19 13.00 -2.51
CA LEU A 161 12.43 12.24 -2.36
C LEU A 161 13.18 12.70 -1.10
N CYS A 162 13.35 14.00 -0.90
CA CYS A 162 13.99 14.53 0.30
C CYS A 162 13.27 14.07 1.58
N GLN A 163 11.93 14.19 1.62
CA GLN A 163 11.14 13.71 2.76
C GLN A 163 11.32 12.21 3.02
N LEU A 164 11.37 11.41 1.96
CA LEU A 164 11.59 9.97 2.06
C LEU A 164 12.99 9.65 2.61
N LEU A 165 14.02 10.28 2.07
CA LEU A 165 15.41 10.07 2.51
C LEU A 165 15.61 10.51 3.97
N ASP A 166 15.03 11.65 4.36
CA ASP A 166 15.03 12.10 5.74
C ASP A 166 14.32 11.09 6.65
N ALA A 167 13.12 10.63 6.27
CA ALA A 167 12.37 9.65 7.05
C ALA A 167 13.12 8.31 7.19
N ALA A 168 13.78 7.84 6.12
CA ALA A 168 14.61 6.65 6.13
C ALA A 168 15.83 6.81 7.05
N ALA A 169 16.52 7.94 6.98
CA ALA A 169 17.66 8.25 7.85
C ALA A 169 17.26 8.26 9.34
N HIS A 170 16.10 8.84 9.67
CA HIS A 170 15.58 8.81 11.04
C HIS A 170 15.21 7.40 11.53
N ALA A 171 14.82 6.52 10.61
CA ALA A 171 14.51 5.12 10.90
C ALA A 171 15.76 4.22 10.93
N GLY A 172 16.95 4.75 10.61
CA GLY A 172 18.17 3.97 10.47
C GLY A 172 18.13 2.99 9.29
N VAL A 173 17.29 3.26 8.30
CA VAL A 173 17.18 2.47 7.07
C VAL A 173 18.19 3.00 6.06
N GLU A 174 18.98 2.10 5.48
CA GLU A 174 19.93 2.46 4.42
C GLU A 174 19.19 3.14 3.26
N PRO A 175 19.72 4.26 2.73
CA PRO A 175 19.07 4.98 1.66
C PRO A 175 18.97 4.14 0.39
N ALA A 176 18.10 4.58 -0.51
CA ALA A 176 18.06 4.03 -1.85
C ALA A 176 19.43 4.16 -2.53
N SER A 177 19.76 3.22 -3.41
CA SER A 177 20.92 3.36 -4.28
C SER A 177 20.84 4.67 -5.08
N GLU A 178 21.99 5.29 -5.36
CA GLU A 178 22.09 6.49 -6.20
C GLU A 178 21.45 6.31 -7.60
N ALA A 179 21.17 5.07 -8.01
CA ALA A 179 20.46 4.75 -9.26
C ALA A 179 18.93 5.00 -9.20
N PHE A 180 18.30 5.04 -8.02
CA PHE A 180 16.85 5.14 -7.86
C PHE A 180 16.46 6.44 -7.15
N LEU A 181 16.26 7.49 -7.94
CA LEU A 181 16.06 8.87 -7.44
C LEU A 181 14.71 9.47 -7.80
N THR A 182 13.84 8.75 -8.53
CA THR A 182 12.54 9.29 -8.93
C THR A 182 11.45 8.63 -8.10
N PRO A 183 10.90 9.30 -7.05
CA PRO A 183 9.83 8.73 -6.26
C PRO A 183 8.52 8.76 -7.05
N LEU A 184 7.86 7.61 -7.10
CA LEU A 184 6.55 7.47 -7.70
C LEU A 184 5.53 7.11 -6.61
N PRO A 185 4.60 8.01 -6.26
CA PRO A 185 3.55 7.71 -5.30
C PRO A 185 2.54 6.73 -5.91
N LEU A 186 2.21 5.69 -5.15
CA LEU A 186 1.13 4.75 -5.46
C LEU A 186 -0.16 5.20 -4.76
N ASN A 187 -1.29 4.58 -5.11
CA ASN A 187 -2.54 4.72 -4.38
C ASN A 187 -2.29 4.47 -2.88
N PRO A 188 -2.97 5.18 -1.97
CA PRO A 188 -2.82 4.88 -0.55
C PRO A 188 -3.42 3.51 -0.22
N ALA A 189 -2.84 2.90 0.81
CA ALA A 189 -3.46 1.78 1.50
C ALA A 189 -3.99 2.23 2.86
N PHE A 190 -4.78 1.39 3.51
CA PHE A 190 -5.38 1.68 4.80
C PHE A 190 -5.15 0.52 5.75
N ALA A 191 -4.86 0.83 7.00
CA ALA A 191 -4.70 -0.15 8.07
C ALA A 191 -5.54 0.25 9.28
N VAL A 192 -5.79 -0.71 10.16
CA VAL A 192 -6.21 -0.39 11.53
C VAL A 192 -4.94 -0.05 12.31
N ALA A 193 -4.99 0.96 13.17
CA ALA A 193 -3.98 1.20 14.18
C ALA A 193 -4.65 1.17 15.55
N GLU A 194 -4.03 0.47 16.49
CA GLU A 194 -4.42 0.49 17.89
C GLU A 194 -3.48 1.42 18.66
N ARG A 195 -4.04 2.23 19.57
CA ARG A 195 -3.23 3.00 20.51
C ARG A 195 -2.85 2.11 21.69
N SER A 196 -1.57 1.74 21.76
CA SER A 196 -0.97 1.08 22.93
C SER A 196 -0.16 2.12 23.71
N ASP A 197 -0.44 2.28 25.00
CA ASP A 197 0.11 3.34 25.86
C ASP A 197 -0.14 4.73 25.24
N GLU A 198 0.91 5.35 24.70
CA GLU A 198 0.86 6.66 24.02
C GLU A 198 1.13 6.58 22.52
N ALA A 199 1.50 5.41 22.00
CA ALA A 199 1.88 5.21 20.61
C ALA A 199 0.77 4.53 19.80
N TRP A 200 0.59 4.99 18.57
CA TRP A 200 -0.24 4.31 17.59
C TRP A 200 0.57 3.23 16.88
N ARG A 201 0.06 2.00 16.85
CA ARG A 201 0.69 0.88 16.17
C ARG A 201 -0.27 0.35 15.11
N PRO A 202 0.11 0.37 13.81
CA PRO A 202 -0.63 -0.34 12.79
C PRO A 202 -0.77 -1.83 13.16
N THR A 203 -1.96 -2.38 12.99
CA THR A 203 -2.30 -3.77 13.28
C THR A 203 -2.95 -4.41 12.07
N GLY A 204 -2.63 -5.69 11.84
CA GLY A 204 -3.19 -6.47 10.76
C GLY A 204 -2.63 -6.11 9.38
N ARG A 205 -3.43 -6.42 8.35
CA ARG A 205 -3.05 -6.26 6.94
C ARG A 205 -3.39 -4.87 6.40
N LEU A 206 -2.79 -4.54 5.25
CA LEU A 206 -3.24 -3.43 4.44
C LEU A 206 -4.54 -3.73 3.70
N HIS A 207 -5.31 -2.68 3.47
CA HIS A 207 -6.58 -2.68 2.76
C HIS A 207 -6.61 -1.58 1.68
N ASP A 208 -7.26 -1.87 0.56
CA ASP A 208 -7.32 -0.94 -0.58
C ASP A 208 -8.35 0.18 -0.39
N SER A 209 -9.11 0.19 0.71
CA SER A 209 -10.06 1.26 1.03
C SER A 209 -10.27 1.41 2.54
N PRO A 210 -10.69 2.59 3.01
CA PRO A 210 -11.05 2.80 4.40
C PRO A 210 -12.19 1.88 4.86
N ARG A 211 -13.18 1.66 4.00
CA ARG A 211 -14.26 0.70 4.26
C ARG A 211 -13.74 -0.70 4.51
N ALA A 212 -12.86 -1.22 3.68
CA ALA A 212 -12.33 -2.57 3.87
C ALA A 212 -11.57 -2.71 5.20
N ALA A 213 -10.86 -1.67 5.64
CA ALA A 213 -10.23 -1.65 6.96
C ALA A 213 -11.25 -1.63 8.11
N ARG A 214 -12.34 -0.83 8.00
CA ARG A 214 -13.44 -0.83 8.98
C ARG A 214 -14.17 -2.17 9.04
N ASP A 215 -14.46 -2.77 7.89
CA ASP A 215 -15.10 -4.08 7.78
C ASP A 215 -14.22 -5.15 8.46
N SER A 216 -12.90 -5.10 8.24
CA SER A 216 -11.94 -5.99 8.92
C SER A 216 -11.92 -5.79 10.44
N LEU A 217 -11.96 -4.54 10.92
CA LEU A 217 -12.03 -4.24 12.36
C LEU A 217 -13.35 -4.73 12.98
N ALA A 218 -14.47 -4.56 12.28
CA ALA A 218 -15.76 -5.08 12.71
C ALA A 218 -15.76 -6.61 12.80
N LEU A 219 -15.16 -7.31 11.82
CA LEU A 219 -14.99 -8.77 11.87
C LEU A 219 -14.12 -9.21 13.05
N TYR A 220 -13.02 -8.49 13.31
CA TYR A 220 -12.16 -8.74 14.47
C TYR A 220 -12.94 -8.64 15.78
N PHE A 221 -13.72 -7.57 15.98
CA PHE A 221 -14.58 -7.40 17.16
C PHE A 221 -15.67 -8.47 17.29
N ARG A 222 -16.28 -8.91 16.18
CA ARG A 222 -17.37 -9.91 16.22
C ARG A 222 -16.90 -11.34 16.41
N HIS A 223 -15.74 -11.68 15.90
CA HIS A 223 -15.36 -13.08 15.74
C HIS A 223 -14.04 -13.43 16.42
N ILE A 224 -13.04 -12.55 16.35
CA ILE A 224 -11.71 -12.87 16.86
C ILE A 224 -11.63 -12.57 18.35
N VAL A 225 -12.03 -11.37 18.78
CA VAL A 225 -12.00 -10.98 20.20
C VAL A 225 -12.81 -11.96 21.07
N PRO A 226 -14.09 -12.26 20.75
CA PRO A 226 -14.88 -13.30 21.42
C PRO A 226 -14.25 -14.68 21.57
N ALA A 227 -13.46 -15.11 20.59
CA ALA A 227 -12.96 -16.48 20.48
C ALA A 227 -11.53 -16.63 21.03
N VAL A 228 -10.72 -15.59 20.96
CA VAL A 228 -9.28 -15.63 21.28
C VAL A 228 -8.97 -14.90 22.57
N GLU A 229 -9.61 -13.75 22.81
CA GLU A 229 -9.26 -12.85 23.93
C GLU A 229 -10.11 -13.10 25.18
N ASN A 230 -11.12 -13.96 25.10
CA ASN A 230 -12.00 -14.35 26.21
C ASN A 230 -12.51 -13.15 27.06
N PRO A 231 -13.12 -12.14 26.42
CA PRO A 231 -13.62 -10.96 27.14
C PRO A 231 -14.75 -11.33 28.12
N THR A 232 -14.94 -10.47 29.12
CA THR A 232 -16.14 -10.50 29.97
C THR A 232 -17.41 -10.31 29.13
N GLU A 233 -18.58 -10.65 29.68
CA GLU A 233 -19.84 -10.50 28.94
C GLU A 233 -20.14 -9.04 28.58
N ASP A 234 -19.84 -8.11 29.50
CA ASP A 234 -20.02 -6.67 29.27
C ASP A 234 -19.09 -6.16 28.15
N GLU A 235 -17.84 -6.61 28.13
CA GLU A 235 -16.89 -6.27 27.07
C GLU A 235 -17.32 -6.88 25.73
N ARG A 236 -17.79 -8.14 25.73
CA ARG A 236 -18.30 -8.81 24.53
C ARG A 236 -19.48 -8.03 23.92
N ALA A 237 -20.42 -7.58 24.75
CA ALA A 237 -21.52 -6.73 24.31
C ALA A 237 -21.03 -5.38 23.77
N ALA A 238 -20.03 -4.76 24.41
CA ALA A 238 -19.41 -3.53 23.93
C ALA A 238 -18.73 -3.71 22.56
N TYR A 239 -17.98 -4.79 22.35
CA TYR A 239 -17.38 -5.11 21.04
C TYR A 239 -18.43 -5.37 19.96
N ALA A 240 -19.52 -6.06 20.29
CA ALA A 240 -20.62 -6.27 19.34
C ALA A 240 -21.25 -4.93 18.90
N ALA A 241 -21.54 -4.04 19.86
CA ALA A 241 -22.07 -2.71 19.56
C ALA A 241 -21.07 -1.84 18.77
N ALA A 242 -19.78 -1.92 19.08
CA ALA A 242 -18.73 -1.25 18.34
C ALA A 242 -18.65 -1.74 16.89
N ALA A 243 -18.82 -3.04 16.65
CA ALA A 243 -18.87 -3.62 15.31
C ALA A 243 -20.11 -3.18 14.53
N ASP A 244 -21.26 -3.02 15.19
CA ASP A 244 -22.47 -2.44 14.56
C ASP A 244 -22.24 -0.98 14.18
N ALA A 245 -21.60 -0.19 15.05
CA ALA A 245 -21.25 1.20 14.76
C ALA A 245 -20.26 1.33 13.59
N LEU A 246 -19.32 0.40 13.41
CA LEU A 246 -18.43 0.43 12.23
C LEU A 246 -19.17 0.15 10.92
N ALA A 247 -20.29 -0.58 10.98
CA ALA A 247 -21.07 -1.03 9.82
C ALA A 247 -22.23 -0.08 9.42
N ASP A 248 -22.60 0.89 10.25
CA ASP A 248 -23.80 1.73 10.04
C ASP A 248 -23.70 2.76 8.88
N GLY A 249 -22.53 2.87 8.25
CA GLY A 249 -22.28 3.76 7.13
C GLY A 249 -21.79 5.17 7.48
N ALA A 250 -21.63 5.54 8.76
CA ALA A 250 -21.15 6.86 9.18
C ALA A 250 -19.63 7.10 8.95
N ARG A 251 -18.92 6.15 8.31
CA ARG A 251 -17.49 6.23 7.97
C ARG A 251 -16.60 6.61 9.16
N ARG A 252 -16.86 6.00 10.33
CA ARG A 252 -16.08 6.23 11.55
C ARG A 252 -14.64 5.78 11.35
N ASN A 253 -13.71 6.72 11.33
CA ASN A 253 -12.28 6.43 11.24
C ASN A 253 -11.63 6.23 12.61
N GLY A 254 -12.36 6.36 13.71
CA GLY A 254 -11.88 6.07 15.05
C GLY A 254 -12.99 5.49 15.93
N ILE A 255 -12.62 4.59 16.85
CA ILE A 255 -13.54 3.97 17.80
C ILE A 255 -12.80 3.61 19.09
N GLU A 256 -13.48 3.79 20.22
CA GLU A 256 -13.01 3.35 21.54
C GLU A 256 -13.96 2.27 22.06
N VAL A 257 -13.41 1.14 22.52
CA VAL A 257 -14.18 0.02 23.05
C VAL A 257 -13.35 -0.71 24.10
N ALA A 258 -13.95 -1.03 25.25
CA ALA A 258 -13.29 -1.70 26.36
C ALA A 258 -11.92 -1.08 26.74
N GLY A 259 -11.83 0.26 26.75
CA GLY A 259 -10.60 1.01 27.07
C GLY A 259 -9.53 1.02 25.97
N ARG A 260 -9.76 0.35 24.83
CA ARG A 260 -8.85 0.33 23.67
C ARG A 260 -9.30 1.31 22.61
N ARG A 261 -8.35 2.02 22.01
CA ARG A 261 -8.61 3.00 20.94
C ARG A 261 -8.07 2.52 19.62
N PHE A 262 -8.93 2.49 18.62
CA PHE A 262 -8.59 2.10 17.26
C PHE A 262 -8.83 3.25 16.30
N ARG A 263 -8.02 3.32 15.25
CA ARG A 263 -8.14 4.29 14.16
C ARG A 263 -7.86 3.62 12.82
N ILE A 264 -8.61 3.99 11.80
CA ILE A 264 -8.25 3.70 10.41
C ILE A 264 -7.20 4.72 10.00
N VAL A 265 -6.03 4.24 9.60
CA VAL A 265 -4.89 5.09 9.23
C VAL A 265 -4.60 4.97 7.75
N ARG A 266 -4.18 6.09 7.15
CA ARG A 266 -3.77 6.17 5.76
C ARG A 266 -2.28 5.87 5.66
N ILE A 267 -1.91 4.94 4.79
CA ILE A 267 -0.55 4.53 4.50
C ILE A 267 -0.18 5.06 3.11
N GLU A 268 0.80 5.95 3.05
CA GLU A 268 1.42 6.38 1.81
C GLU A 268 2.34 5.27 1.30
N ARG A 269 2.30 5.02 -0.02
CA ARG A 269 3.09 3.97 -0.67
C ARG A 269 3.90 4.63 -1.77
N ILE A 270 5.21 4.38 -1.79
CA ILE A 270 6.12 4.97 -2.77
C ILE A 270 7.04 3.88 -3.29
N THR A 271 7.22 3.82 -4.61
CA THR A 271 8.34 3.09 -5.20
C THR A 271 9.34 4.09 -5.77
N LEU A 272 10.60 3.73 -5.81
CA LEU A 272 11.63 4.54 -6.45
C LEU A 272 11.90 4.00 -7.85
N MET A 273 12.04 4.91 -8.81
CA MET A 273 12.33 4.62 -10.20
C MET A 273 13.77 5.04 -10.51
N GLY A 274 14.46 4.16 -11.23
CA GLY A 274 15.77 4.39 -11.84
C GLY A 274 15.68 4.30 -13.36
N PRO A 275 16.82 4.42 -14.07
CA PRO A 275 16.84 4.42 -15.54
C PRO A 275 16.30 3.12 -16.14
N ASP A 276 16.47 1.99 -15.44
CA ASP A 276 16.06 0.66 -15.89
C ASP A 276 14.72 0.20 -15.28
N GLY A 277 13.96 1.10 -14.62
CA GLY A 277 12.65 0.81 -14.04
C GLY A 277 12.62 0.90 -12.51
N PRO A 278 11.61 0.27 -11.87
CA PRO A 278 11.41 0.35 -10.43
C PRO A 278 12.52 -0.34 -9.64
N GLU A 279 12.72 0.14 -8.42
CA GLU A 279 13.70 -0.34 -7.45
C GLU A 279 13.40 -1.80 -7.09
N PRO A 280 14.37 -2.72 -7.26
CA PRO A 280 14.24 -4.09 -6.79
C PRO A 280 14.42 -4.18 -5.26
N PRO A 281 14.22 -5.35 -4.64
CA PRO A 281 14.65 -5.59 -3.28
C PRO A 281 16.12 -5.15 -3.04
N ARG A 282 16.38 -4.55 -1.89
CA ARG A 282 17.73 -4.17 -1.44
C ARG A 282 18.41 -5.38 -0.81
N PRO A 283 19.75 -5.45 -0.79
CA PRO A 283 20.47 -6.52 -0.10
C PRO A 283 20.16 -6.67 1.40
N THR A 284 19.66 -5.61 2.04
CA THR A 284 19.21 -5.59 3.44
C THR A 284 17.80 -6.16 3.62
N ASP A 285 17.06 -6.34 2.54
CA ASP A 285 15.74 -6.95 2.58
C ASP A 285 15.91 -8.45 2.73
N LEU A 286 15.56 -8.93 3.91
CA LEU A 286 15.78 -10.32 4.26
C LEU A 286 14.70 -11.19 3.62
N ASP A 287 15.15 -12.20 2.89
CA ASP A 287 14.32 -13.38 2.63
C ASP A 287 14.07 -14.11 3.94
N THR A 288 12.94 -14.81 4.03
CA THR A 288 12.69 -15.72 5.15
C THR A 288 13.68 -16.88 5.10
N LEU A 289 14.38 -17.13 6.20
CA LEU A 289 15.29 -18.27 6.36
C LEU A 289 14.55 -19.60 6.46
#